data_AF-A0A6V7KRZ7-F1
#
_entry.id   AF-A0A6V7KRZ7-F1
#
_cell.length_a   1.000
_cell.length_b   1.000
_cell.length_c   1.000
_cell.angle_alpha   90.00
_cell.angle_beta   90.00
_cell.angle_gamma   90.00
#
_symmetry.space_group_name_H-M   'P 1'
#
loop_
_entity.id
_entity.type
_entity.pdbx_description
1 polymer ?
#
loop_
_entity_poly.entity_id
_entity_poly.type
_entity_poly.pdbx_seq_one_letter_code
_entity_poly.pdbx_strand_id
1 'polypeptide(L)' 'KESCFGRVVAKFGRKCTYVVIGDGSDEETAAKAHNFPFWRINSHSDTRALYNALEMGFL' A
#
# COMPACT_ATOMS: atom_id res chain seq x y z
N LYS A 1 -3.47 -3.47 14.25
CA LYS A 1 -2.52 -3.00 13.20
C LYS A 1 -2.68 -1.51 12.83
N GLU A 2 -3.63 -0.77 13.43
CA GLU A 2 -3.84 0.69 13.16
C GLU A 2 -2.67 1.60 13.61
N SER A 3 -1.90 1.20 14.63
CA SER A 3 -0.78 2.02 15.14
C SER A 3 0.45 2.06 14.21
N CYS A 4 0.58 1.13 13.27
CA CYS A 4 1.75 1.00 12.41
C CYS A 4 1.75 2.02 11.27
N PHE A 5 0.60 2.19 10.60
CA PHE A 5 0.45 3.11 9.47
C PHE A 5 0.61 4.56 9.91
N GLY A 6 -0.04 4.95 11.02
CA GLY A 6 0.13 6.28 11.60
C GLY A 6 1.59 6.61 11.96
N ARG A 7 2.37 5.62 12.45
CA ARG A 7 3.80 5.78 12.72
C ARG A 7 4.63 5.95 11.45
N VAL A 8 4.33 5.20 10.40
CA VAL A 8 5.01 5.33 9.10
C VAL A 8 4.74 6.71 8.49
N VAL A 9 3.49 7.17 8.52
CA VAL A 9 3.11 8.50 8.01
C VAL A 9 3.73 9.61 8.84
N ALA A 10 3.76 9.47 10.17
CA ALA A 10 4.42 10.43 11.06
C ALA A 10 5.94 10.46 10.85
N LYS A 11 6.55 9.33 10.47
CA LYS A 11 8.01 9.20 10.25
C LYS A 11 8.45 9.70 8.88
N PHE A 12 7.69 9.40 7.82
CA PHE A 12 8.05 9.74 6.43
C PHE A 12 7.38 11.02 5.92
N GLY A 13 6.33 11.50 6.61
CA GLY A 13 5.62 12.75 6.28
C GLY A 13 4.53 12.58 5.22
N ARG A 14 3.55 13.48 5.21
CA ARG A 14 2.34 13.39 4.36
C ARG A 14 2.57 13.65 2.85
N LYS A 15 3.80 13.91 2.42
CA LYS A 15 4.14 14.25 1.01
C LYS A 15 4.59 13.06 0.16
N CYS A 16 4.55 11.83 0.69
CA CYS A 16 4.92 10.62 -0.03
C CYS A 16 3.69 9.86 -0.52
N THR A 17 3.80 9.19 -1.67
CA THR A 17 2.82 8.20 -2.11
C THR A 17 2.94 6.97 -1.23
N TYR A 18 1.96 6.72 -0.37
CA TYR A 18 1.90 5.50 0.44
C TYR A 18 1.03 4.48 -0.28
N VAL A 19 1.61 3.32 -0.59
CA VAL A 19 0.86 2.18 -1.13
C VAL A 19 1.01 1.02 -0.16
N VAL A 20 -0.12 0.47 0.26
CA VAL A 20 -0.16 -0.67 1.17
C VAL A 20 -0.27 -1.94 0.32
N ILE A 21 0.58 -2.93 0.57
CA ILE A 21 0.64 -4.17 -0.22
C ILE A 21 0.43 -5.34 0.75
N GLY A 22 -0.51 -6.24 0.44
CA GLY A 22 -0.78 -7.42 1.28
C GLY A 22 -1.86 -8.33 0.71
N ASP A 23 -2.07 -9.51 1.30
CA ASP A 23 -3.15 -10.43 0.92
C ASP A 23 -4.34 -10.39 1.91
N GLY A 24 -4.14 -9.78 3.09
CA GLY A 24 -5.08 -9.80 4.21
C GLY A 24 -6.11 -8.66 4.22
N SER A 25 -7.34 -9.00 4.61
CA SER A 25 -8.48 -8.07 4.76
C SER A 25 -8.25 -7.01 5.85
N ASP A 26 -7.50 -7.35 6.90
CA ASP A 26 -7.12 -6.42 7.96
C ASP A 26 -6.25 -5.27 7.43
N GLU A 27 -5.37 -5.55 6.46
CA GLU A 27 -4.48 -4.56 5.85
C GLU A 27 -5.23 -3.65 4.88
N GLU A 28 -6.18 -4.22 4.13
CA GLU A 28 -7.08 -3.44 3.27
C GLU A 28 -7.93 -2.45 4.08
N THR A 29 -8.48 -2.91 5.22
CA THR A 29 -9.32 -2.07 6.08
C THR A 29 -8.52 -0.90 6.66
N ALA A 30 -7.31 -1.16 7.14
CA ALA A 30 -6.42 -0.12 7.66
C ALA A 30 -5.95 0.86 6.56
N ALA A 31 -5.63 0.35 5.36
CA ALA A 31 -5.26 1.18 4.22
C ALA A 31 -6.41 2.13 3.82
N LYS A 32 -7.63 1.60 3.71
CA LYS A 32 -8.84 2.40 3.44
C LYS A 32 -9.10 3.44 4.52
N ALA A 33 -8.92 3.11 5.79
CA ALA A 33 -9.07 4.06 6.90
C ALA A 33 -8.08 5.25 6.82
N HIS A 34 -6.88 5.02 6.28
CA HIS A 34 -5.88 6.06 6.04
C HIS A 34 -5.93 6.67 4.64
N ASN A 35 -6.92 6.30 3.83
CA ASN A 35 -7.09 6.72 2.44
C ASN A 35 -5.87 6.41 1.56
N PHE A 36 -5.20 5.30 1.84
CA PHE A 36 -4.07 4.80 1.06
C PHE A 36 -4.53 3.76 0.04
N PRO A 37 -4.02 3.82 -1.21
CA PRO A 37 -4.22 2.75 -2.18
C PRO A 37 -3.70 1.43 -1.62
N PHE A 38 -4.53 0.39 -1.75
CA PHE A 38 -4.21 -0.97 -1.34
C PHE A 38 -3.99 -1.84 -2.58
N TRP A 39 -2.84 -2.48 -2.65
CA TRP A 39 -2.48 -3.45 -3.66
C TRP A 39 -2.58 -4.84 -3.09
N ARG A 40 -3.61 -5.58 -3.51
CA ARG A 40 -3.79 -6.95 -3.08
C ARG A 40 -2.89 -7.89 -3.88
N ILE A 41 -2.05 -8.67 -3.21
CA ILE A 41 -1.23 -9.70 -3.87
C ILE A 41 -1.77 -11.07 -3.48
N ASN A 42 -2.44 -11.75 -4.41
CA ASN A 42 -2.90 -13.13 -4.21
C ASN A 42 -2.13 -14.13 -5.08
N SER A 43 -1.39 -13.67 -6.08
CA SER A 43 -0.68 -14.51 -7.05
C SER A 43 0.53 -13.82 -7.67
N HIS A 44 1.39 -14.61 -8.31
CA HIS A 44 2.57 -14.11 -9.04
C HIS A 44 2.23 -13.06 -10.13
N SER A 45 1.00 -13.09 -10.63
CA SER A 45 0.45 -12.11 -11.57
C SER A 45 0.42 -10.70 -10.98
N ASP A 46 0.06 -10.58 -9.70
CA ASP A 46 -0.11 -9.29 -9.02
C ASP A 46 1.25 -8.61 -8.77
N THR A 47 2.30 -9.40 -8.49
CA THR A 47 3.67 -8.91 -8.40
C THR A 47 4.18 -8.36 -9.72
N ARG A 48 3.78 -8.97 -10.85
CA ARG A 48 4.14 -8.47 -12.18
C ARG A 48 3.39 -7.18 -12.52
N ALA A 49 2.12 -7.08 -12.15
CA ALA A 49 1.34 -5.87 -12.31
C ALA A 49 1.89 -4.71 -11.45
N LEU A 50 2.38 -5.01 -10.22
CA LEU A 50 3.06 -4.03 -9.38
C LEU A 50 4.37 -3.55 -10.03
N TYR A 51 5.17 -4.47 -10.56
CA TYR A 51 6.41 -4.16 -11.26
C TYR A 51 6.17 -3.25 -12.47
N ASN A 52 5.16 -3.57 -13.27
CA ASN A 52 4.74 -2.74 -14.40
C ASN A 52 4.28 -1.35 -13.96
N ALA A 53 3.54 -1.23 -12.85
CA ALA A 53 3.10 0.07 -12.33
C ALA A 53 4.27 0.95 -11.85
N LEU A 54 5.30 0.33 -11.26
CA LEU A 54 6.54 0.99 -10.88
C LEU A 54 7.35 1.44 -12.09
N GLU A 55 7.49 0.60 -13.13
CA GLU A 55 8.17 0.97 -14.38
C GLU A 55 7.45 2.12 -15.11
N MET A 56 6.11 2.16 -15.06
CA MET A 56 5.32 3.21 -15.69
C MET A 56 5.23 4.50 -14.88
N GLY A 57 5.79 4.56 -13.66
CA GLY A 57 5.80 5.77 -12.83
C GLY A 57 4.43 6.15 -12.26
N PHE A 58 3.52 5.19 -12.10
CA PHE A 58 2.19 5.42 -11.52
C PHE A 58 2.17 5.41 -9.97
N LEU A 59 3.35 5.30 -9.34
CA LEU A 59 3.55 5.20 -7.90
C LEU A 59 4.57 6.25 -7.42
#